data_AF-A0A2L0B7N0-F1
#
_entry.id   AF-A0A2L0B7N0-F1
#
_cell.length_a   1.000
_cell.length_b   1.000
_cell.length_c   1.000
_cell.angle_alpha   90.00
_cell.angle_beta   90.00
_cell.angle_gamma   90.00
#
_symmetry.space_group_name_H-M   'P 1'
#
loop_
_entity.id
_entity.type
_entity.pdbx_description
1 polymer ?
#
loop_
_entity_poly.entity_id
_entity_poly.type
_entity_poly.pdbx_seq_one_letter_code
_entity_poly.pdbx_strand_id
1 'polypeptide(L)'
;VKVNFCANSPCQNGGVCTTVHAGHQCSCQEGFYGKNCEFSGFDCDSNPCQNNGVCRISEGAGYHCECPFGTTGTNCEIDSFNECDSNPCQHPEAICQDKLGDYTCYCPPNFTGRNCETYDRNSPGGFGHPAVPRKDISNYYAKDLEMQRRQCITNNCPVKRGNMQCDEECNTYACDFDGNDCSLGLNPWVNCTAPIKCWEVFMDGICNQDCNNPQCLFDGRDCEKSLQPCNPIYDAYCQKHYANGHCDYGCNNAEC
;
A
#
# COMPACT_ATOMS: atom_id res chain seq x y z
N VAL A 1 30.12 -31.10 16.46
CA VAL A 1 30.52 -30.09 15.44
C VAL A 1 30.38 -28.72 16.06
N LYS A 2 31.45 -27.91 16.11
CA LYS A 2 31.36 -26.53 16.61
C LYS A 2 30.94 -25.66 15.43
N VAL A 3 29.68 -25.22 15.39
CA VAL A 3 29.15 -24.39 14.30
C VAL A 3 29.76 -23.00 14.43
N ASN A 4 30.43 -22.51 13.37
CA ASN A 4 30.93 -21.15 13.30
C ASN A 4 29.87 -20.26 12.65
N PHE A 5 29.09 -19.56 13.48
CA PHE A 5 28.03 -18.68 13.03
C PHE A 5 28.53 -17.40 12.34
N CYS A 6 29.84 -17.12 12.37
CA CYS A 6 30.46 -15.99 11.68
C CYS A 6 31.01 -16.33 10.28
N ALA A 7 30.88 -17.58 9.82
CA ALA A 7 31.47 -18.03 8.55
C ALA A 7 30.95 -17.28 7.31
N ASN A 8 29.72 -16.75 7.36
CA ASN A 8 29.09 -16.02 6.26
C ASN A 8 29.09 -14.50 6.47
N SER A 9 29.93 -13.97 7.37
CA SER A 9 30.01 -12.53 7.68
C SER A 9 28.62 -11.89 7.92
N PRO A 10 27.83 -12.37 8.89
CA PRO A 10 26.46 -11.88 9.10
C PRO A 10 26.39 -10.42 9.57
N CYS A 11 27.48 -9.87 10.11
CA CYS A 11 27.55 -8.47 10.54
C CYS A 11 27.85 -7.55 9.35
N GLN A 12 26.94 -6.61 9.10
CA GLN A 12 27.02 -5.60 8.06
C GLN A 12 27.79 -4.36 8.54
N ASN A 13 28.05 -3.41 7.63
CA ASN A 13 28.59 -2.08 7.95
C ASN A 13 29.85 -2.06 8.83
N GLY A 14 30.74 -3.03 8.63
CA GLY A 14 32.01 -3.12 9.37
C GLY A 14 31.89 -3.64 10.80
N GLY A 15 30.73 -4.22 11.17
CA GLY A 15 30.51 -4.86 12.47
C GLY A 15 31.41 -6.09 12.69
N VAL A 16 31.90 -6.25 13.91
CA VAL A 16 32.79 -7.37 14.29
C VAL A 16 31.95 -8.55 14.77
N CYS A 17 32.03 -9.68 14.08
CA CYS A 17 31.29 -10.90 14.44
C CYS A 17 32.01 -11.73 15.51
N THR A 18 31.29 -12.14 16.54
CA THR A 18 31.75 -13.08 17.57
C THR A 18 30.80 -14.27 17.71
N THR A 19 31.35 -15.48 17.82
CA THR A 19 30.54 -16.70 18.01
C THR A 19 30.20 -16.87 19.49
N VAL A 20 28.93 -17.05 19.82
CA VAL A 20 28.42 -17.26 21.19
C VAL A 20 27.69 -18.61 21.30
N HIS A 21 27.37 -19.06 22.52
CA HIS A 21 26.76 -20.38 22.75
C HIS A 21 25.43 -20.60 21.99
N ALA A 22 24.71 -19.54 21.64
CA ALA A 22 23.41 -19.59 20.97
C ALA A 22 23.40 -18.92 19.58
N GLY A 23 24.55 -18.78 18.90
CA GLY A 23 24.62 -18.17 17.57
C GLY A 23 25.81 -17.25 17.37
N HIS A 24 25.57 -16.09 16.76
CA HIS A 24 26.54 -15.01 16.62
C HIS A 24 26.06 -13.74 17.33
N GLN A 25 27.02 -12.90 17.72
CA GLN A 25 26.81 -11.55 18.22
C GLN A 25 27.69 -10.58 17.43
N CYS A 26 27.08 -9.51 16.90
CA CYS A 26 27.78 -8.46 16.19
C CYS A 26 28.10 -7.31 17.15
N SER A 27 29.35 -6.87 17.18
CA SER A 27 29.76 -5.61 17.77
C SER A 27 29.79 -4.56 16.68
N CYS A 28 28.84 -3.63 16.70
CA CYS A 28 28.72 -2.60 15.66
C CYS A 28 29.76 -1.50 15.83
N GLN A 29 30.16 -0.90 14.71
CA GLN A 29 30.98 0.31 14.69
C GLN A 29 30.15 1.51 15.18
N GLU A 30 30.83 2.58 15.59
CA GLU A 30 30.19 3.82 16.00
C GLU A 30 29.22 4.32 14.92
N GLY A 31 27.99 4.62 15.32
CA GLY A 31 26.94 5.03 14.39
C GLY A 31 26.28 3.87 13.61
N PHE A 32 26.33 2.62 14.07
CA PHE A 32 25.54 1.51 13.53
C PHE A 32 24.91 0.67 14.65
N TYR A 33 23.73 0.09 14.40
CA TYR A 33 23.00 -0.74 15.36
C TYR A 33 22.12 -1.80 14.66
N GLY A 34 21.45 -2.65 15.45
CA GLY A 34 20.71 -3.81 14.95
C GLY A 34 21.41 -5.13 15.28
N LYS A 35 20.74 -6.27 15.04
CA LYS A 35 21.27 -7.60 15.41
C LYS A 35 22.52 -7.95 14.59
N ASN A 36 22.56 -7.45 13.37
CA ASN A 36 23.60 -7.64 12.36
C ASN A 36 24.26 -6.31 11.96
N CYS A 37 24.09 -5.23 12.73
CA CYS A 37 24.58 -3.88 12.38
C CYS A 37 24.03 -3.34 11.05
N GLU A 38 22.79 -3.73 10.72
CA GLU A 38 22.08 -3.41 9.48
C GLU A 38 21.57 -1.96 9.43
N PHE A 39 21.49 -1.27 10.57
CA PHE A 39 21.00 0.11 10.67
C PHE A 39 22.16 1.08 10.87
N SER A 40 22.22 2.13 10.05
CA SER A 40 23.04 3.32 10.32
C SER A 40 22.35 4.21 11.36
N GLY A 41 23.09 4.70 12.32
CA GLY A 41 22.67 5.63 13.37
C GLY A 41 22.57 7.06 12.87
N PHE A 42 21.77 7.31 11.84
CA PHE A 42 21.24 8.65 11.62
C PHE A 42 19.87 8.70 12.28
N ASP A 43 19.70 9.55 13.28
CA ASP A 43 18.49 9.65 14.11
C ASP A 43 17.18 9.83 13.30
N CYS A 44 17.29 10.21 12.02
CA CYS A 44 16.20 10.35 11.06
C CYS A 44 15.81 9.06 10.32
N ASP A 45 16.58 7.98 10.38
CA ASP A 45 16.31 6.73 9.65
C ASP A 45 15.01 6.05 10.12
N SER A 46 14.56 6.37 11.34
CA SER A 46 13.27 5.94 11.90
C SER A 46 12.08 6.82 11.49
N ASN A 47 12.29 7.87 10.70
CA ASN A 47 11.31 8.89 10.34
C ASN A 47 10.46 9.38 11.53
N PRO A 48 11.09 9.95 12.58
CA PRO A 48 10.40 10.30 13.81
C PRO A 48 9.43 11.49 13.66
N CYS A 49 9.60 12.32 12.64
CA CYS A 49 8.76 13.48 12.37
C CYS A 49 7.44 13.10 11.72
N GLN A 50 6.33 13.57 12.29
CA GLN A 50 4.97 13.32 11.82
C GLN A 50 4.48 14.45 10.90
N ASN A 51 3.34 14.24 10.24
CA ASN A 51 2.62 15.26 9.47
C ASN A 51 3.48 15.98 8.42
N ASN A 52 4.32 15.23 7.70
CA ASN A 52 5.26 15.75 6.70
C ASN A 52 6.36 16.67 7.27
N GLY A 53 6.63 16.62 8.58
CA GLY A 53 7.80 17.23 9.19
C GLY A 53 9.11 16.73 8.59
N VAL A 54 10.06 17.63 8.36
CA VAL A 54 11.37 17.28 7.80
C VAL A 54 12.33 16.98 8.94
N CYS A 55 12.82 15.75 8.99
CA CYS A 55 13.81 15.36 9.99
C CYS A 55 15.20 15.91 9.63
N ARG A 56 15.83 16.60 10.58
CA ARG A 56 17.21 17.08 10.51
C ARG A 56 18.02 16.48 11.64
N ILE A 57 19.25 16.10 11.33
CA ILE A 57 20.22 15.69 12.35
C ILE A 57 20.71 16.94 13.08
N SER A 58 20.72 16.90 14.40
CA SER A 58 21.19 18.01 15.23
C SER A 58 22.72 18.05 15.30
N GLU A 59 23.33 19.24 15.35
CA GLU A 59 24.80 19.42 15.33
C GLU A 59 25.53 18.84 16.56
N GLY A 60 24.80 18.41 17.61
CA GLY A 60 25.34 17.79 18.81
C GLY A 60 25.12 16.27 18.88
N ALA A 61 23.88 15.86 19.15
CA ALA A 61 23.40 14.48 19.16
C ALA A 61 21.86 14.48 19.04
N GLY A 62 21.27 13.53 18.30
CA GLY A 62 19.82 13.43 18.12
C GLY A 62 19.30 14.05 16.82
N TYR A 63 17.97 14.12 16.71
CA TYR A 63 17.27 14.76 15.60
C TYR A 63 16.45 15.96 16.07
N HIS A 64 16.06 16.80 15.12
CA HIS A 64 15.02 17.80 15.28
C HIS A 64 14.10 17.76 14.06
N CYS A 65 12.80 17.95 14.29
CA CYS A 65 11.81 18.03 13.23
C CYS A 65 11.53 19.50 12.85
N GLU A 66 11.80 19.84 11.60
CA GLU A 66 11.30 21.06 10.99
C GLU A 66 9.80 20.87 10.70
N CYS A 67 8.97 21.43 11.58
CA CYS A 67 7.52 21.26 11.49
C CYS A 67 6.90 22.16 10.42
N PRO A 68 5.97 21.62 9.60
CA PRO A 68 5.23 22.42 8.65
C PRO A 68 4.31 23.40 9.35
N PHE A 69 3.92 24.43 8.61
CA PHE A 69 2.99 25.46 9.09
C PHE A 69 1.73 24.82 9.68
N GLY A 70 1.32 25.32 10.84
CA GLY A 70 0.17 24.79 11.60
C GLY A 70 0.51 23.68 12.59
N THR A 71 1.70 23.08 12.54
CA THR A 71 2.13 22.05 13.50
C THR A 71 3.27 22.48 14.41
N THR A 72 3.33 21.90 15.61
CA THR A 72 4.40 22.09 16.60
C THR A 72 4.62 20.81 17.41
N GLY A 73 5.51 20.83 18.39
CA GLY A 73 5.91 19.65 19.18
C GLY A 73 7.27 19.10 18.78
N THR A 74 7.70 18.03 19.44
CA THR A 74 9.03 17.45 19.19
C THR A 74 9.07 16.73 17.84
N ASN A 75 7.95 16.11 17.48
CA ASN A 75 7.72 15.31 16.28
C ASN A 75 6.64 15.92 15.39
N CYS A 76 6.29 17.20 15.56
CA CYS A 76 5.20 17.87 14.83
C CYS A 76 3.81 17.27 15.09
N GLU A 77 3.60 16.78 16.31
CA GLU A 77 2.39 16.09 16.77
C GLU A 77 1.30 17.00 17.34
N ILE A 78 1.61 18.27 17.58
CA ILE A 78 0.71 19.24 18.22
C ILE A 78 0.15 20.19 17.17
N ASP A 79 -1.17 20.39 17.21
CA ASP A 79 -1.85 21.36 16.37
C ASP A 79 -1.71 22.76 16.97
N SER A 80 -1.23 23.68 16.16
CA SER A 80 -0.91 25.05 16.60
C SER A 80 -1.70 26.12 15.85
N PHE A 81 -2.46 25.74 14.82
CA PHE A 81 -3.21 26.67 14.00
C PHE A 81 -4.48 25.99 13.50
N ASN A 82 -5.64 26.63 13.71
CA ASN A 82 -6.89 26.15 13.16
C ASN A 82 -7.07 26.71 11.75
N GLU A 83 -6.90 25.89 10.71
CA GLU A 83 -6.99 26.38 9.33
C GLU A 83 -8.42 26.79 8.93
N CYS A 84 -9.44 26.30 9.64
CA CYS A 84 -10.84 26.65 9.39
C CYS A 84 -11.19 28.10 9.77
N ASP A 85 -10.42 28.76 10.63
CA ASP A 85 -10.65 30.17 11.02
C ASP A 85 -10.58 31.11 9.81
N SER A 86 -9.86 30.72 8.76
CA SER A 86 -9.75 31.47 7.50
C SER A 86 -10.96 31.31 6.57
N ASN A 87 -11.95 30.48 6.94
CA ASN A 87 -13.08 30.06 6.11
C ASN A 87 -12.65 29.57 4.72
N PRO A 88 -11.82 28.51 4.64
CA PRO A 88 -11.25 28.08 3.36
C PRO A 88 -12.25 27.35 2.44
N CYS A 89 -13.32 26.77 3.01
CA CYS A 89 -14.35 26.06 2.24
C CYS A 89 -15.27 27.02 1.50
N GLN A 90 -15.40 26.84 0.19
CA GLN A 90 -16.33 27.58 -0.63
C GLN A 90 -17.74 27.03 -0.42
N HIS A 91 -18.70 27.95 -0.50
CA HIS A 91 -20.13 27.74 -0.25
C HIS A 91 -20.54 27.75 1.23
N PRO A 92 -21.65 28.43 1.57
CA PRO A 92 -22.12 28.55 2.94
C PRO A 92 -22.61 27.22 3.53
N GLU A 93 -22.97 26.25 2.69
CA GLU A 93 -23.37 24.90 3.11
C GLU A 93 -22.18 23.96 3.34
N ALA A 94 -20.95 24.38 3.00
CA ALA A 94 -19.77 23.56 3.23
C ALA A 94 -19.32 23.62 4.70
N ILE A 95 -18.96 22.47 5.26
CA ILE A 95 -18.50 22.37 6.66
C ILE A 95 -16.99 22.24 6.66
N CYS A 96 -16.28 23.14 7.34
CA CYS A 96 -14.84 22.99 7.56
C CYS A 96 -14.58 22.17 8.82
N GLN A 97 -13.71 21.17 8.69
CA GLN A 97 -13.18 20.40 9.81
C GLN A 97 -11.68 20.62 9.92
N ASP A 98 -11.28 21.14 11.06
CA ASP A 98 -9.89 21.35 11.45
C ASP A 98 -9.17 20.02 11.68
N LYS A 99 -7.91 19.94 11.26
CA LYS A 99 -7.04 18.80 11.43
C LYS A 99 -5.64 19.29 11.78
N LEU A 100 -4.84 18.37 12.29
CA LEU A 100 -3.45 18.64 12.67
C LEU A 100 -2.62 19.16 11.49
N GLY A 101 -2.41 20.49 11.41
CA GLY A 101 -1.67 21.17 10.33
C GLY A 101 -2.36 21.15 8.95
N ASP A 102 -3.66 20.89 8.90
CA ASP A 102 -4.45 20.88 7.67
C ASP A 102 -5.95 21.03 7.98
N TYR A 103 -6.78 21.20 6.97
CA TYR A 103 -8.24 21.14 7.14
C TYR A 103 -8.86 20.23 6.09
N THR A 104 -10.13 19.91 6.30
CA THR A 104 -10.93 19.27 5.27
C THR A 104 -12.30 19.92 5.19
N CYS A 105 -12.70 20.25 3.96
CA CYS A 105 -14.04 20.73 3.69
C CYS A 105 -14.98 19.56 3.43
N TYR A 106 -16.22 19.65 3.89
CA TYR A 106 -17.31 18.79 3.45
C TYR A 106 -18.15 19.56 2.45
N CYS A 107 -18.07 19.14 1.20
CA CYS A 107 -18.71 19.81 0.08
C CYS A 107 -20.19 19.43 -0.04
N PRO A 108 -21.05 20.42 -0.37
CA PRO A 108 -22.43 20.14 -0.71
C PRO A 108 -22.55 19.34 -2.01
N PRO A 109 -23.72 18.74 -2.29
CA PRO A 109 -23.99 18.08 -3.55
C PRO A 109 -23.73 18.99 -4.74
N ASN A 110 -23.23 18.40 -5.82
CA ASN A 110 -22.74 19.06 -7.02
C ASN A 110 -21.40 19.80 -6.89
N PHE A 111 -20.73 19.74 -5.74
CA PHE A 111 -19.42 20.39 -5.53
C PHE A 111 -18.37 19.38 -5.05
N THR A 112 -17.13 19.64 -5.45
CA THR A 112 -15.93 18.82 -5.20
C THR A 112 -14.69 19.72 -5.15
N GLY A 113 -13.52 19.15 -4.85
CA GLY A 113 -12.27 19.90 -4.68
C GLY A 113 -11.97 20.16 -3.21
N ARG A 114 -10.73 20.55 -2.90
CA ARG A 114 -10.24 20.68 -1.51
C ARG A 114 -11.08 21.67 -0.72
N ASN A 115 -11.51 22.72 -1.40
CA ASN A 115 -12.26 23.85 -0.88
C ASN A 115 -13.66 23.89 -1.50
N CYS A 116 -14.17 22.80 -2.10
CA CYS A 116 -15.47 22.77 -2.76
C CYS A 116 -15.61 23.73 -3.94
N GLU A 117 -14.50 24.10 -4.56
CA GLU A 117 -14.40 25.07 -5.66
C GLU A 117 -14.82 24.51 -7.03
N THR A 118 -14.93 23.19 -7.15
CA THR A 118 -15.19 22.51 -8.43
C THR A 118 -16.63 22.05 -8.51
N TYR A 119 -17.38 22.56 -9.49
CA TYR A 119 -18.74 22.11 -9.77
C TYR A 119 -18.75 20.80 -10.58
N ASP A 120 -19.35 19.75 -10.04
CA ASP A 120 -19.60 18.47 -10.70
C ASP A 120 -21.05 18.05 -10.45
N ARG A 121 -21.91 18.15 -11.47
CA ARG A 121 -23.34 17.85 -11.41
C ARG A 121 -23.70 16.44 -10.93
N ASN A 122 -22.78 15.48 -10.98
CA ASN A 122 -23.01 14.11 -10.53
C ASN A 122 -22.43 13.85 -9.13
N SER A 123 -21.76 14.83 -8.53
CA SER A 123 -21.16 14.69 -7.21
C SER A 123 -22.26 14.59 -6.13
N PRO A 124 -22.26 13.53 -5.31
CA PRO A 124 -23.12 13.47 -4.13
C PRO A 124 -22.69 14.45 -3.01
N GLY A 125 -21.56 15.16 -3.20
CA GLY A 125 -20.89 15.92 -2.15
C GLY A 125 -19.96 15.04 -1.31
N GLY A 126 -19.60 15.50 -0.11
CA GLY A 126 -18.76 14.76 0.84
C GLY A 126 -17.39 15.39 1.04
N PHE A 127 -16.40 14.60 1.45
CA PHE A 127 -15.06 15.12 1.74
C PHE A 127 -14.43 15.78 0.50
N GLY A 128 -14.05 17.04 0.66
CA GLY A 128 -13.27 17.82 -0.27
C GLY A 128 -11.85 17.26 -0.31
N HIS A 129 -11.64 16.28 -1.18
CA HIS A 129 -10.30 15.82 -1.47
C HIS A 129 -9.56 16.91 -2.25
N PRO A 130 -8.24 17.08 -2.05
CA PRO A 130 -7.41 17.75 -3.03
C PRO A 130 -7.80 17.23 -4.41
N ALA A 131 -8.00 18.13 -5.37
CA ALA A 131 -7.98 17.71 -6.76
C ALA A 131 -6.58 17.16 -7.01
N VAL A 132 -6.38 15.86 -6.71
CA VAL A 132 -5.34 15.09 -7.36
C VAL A 132 -5.66 15.36 -8.82
N PRO A 133 -4.75 16.00 -9.59
CA PRO A 133 -4.98 16.08 -11.02
C PRO A 133 -5.35 14.66 -11.42
N ARG A 134 -6.39 14.47 -12.25
CA ARG A 134 -6.54 13.19 -12.93
C ARG A 134 -5.25 13.01 -13.73
N LYS A 135 -4.20 12.53 -13.07
CA LYS A 135 -3.08 11.87 -13.69
C LYS A 135 -3.80 10.73 -14.34
N ASP A 136 -3.85 10.82 -15.65
CA ASP A 136 -4.22 9.75 -16.54
C ASP A 136 -3.64 8.45 -15.97
N ILE A 137 -4.49 7.71 -15.24
CA ILE A 137 -4.09 6.52 -14.46
C ILE A 137 -3.54 5.46 -15.43
N SER A 138 -3.96 5.55 -16.71
CA SER A 138 -3.41 4.80 -17.84
C SER A 138 -1.88 4.92 -17.96
N ASN A 139 -1.29 6.07 -17.64
CA ASN A 139 0.12 6.34 -17.87
C ASN A 139 1.00 5.89 -16.68
N TYR A 140 0.44 5.77 -15.48
CA TYR A 140 1.17 5.20 -14.34
C TYR A 140 1.34 3.69 -14.50
N TYR A 141 0.26 2.96 -14.80
CA TYR A 141 0.33 1.51 -15.06
C TYR A 141 1.18 1.18 -16.29
N ALA A 142 1.12 1.98 -17.36
CA ALA A 142 1.98 1.79 -18.52
C ALA A 142 3.48 1.97 -18.19
N LYS A 143 3.82 2.96 -17.36
CA LYS A 143 5.20 3.20 -16.91
C LYS A 143 5.69 2.13 -15.94
N ASP A 144 4.84 1.69 -15.02
CA ASP A 144 5.12 0.61 -14.07
C ASP A 144 5.34 -0.72 -14.83
N LEU A 145 4.48 -1.04 -15.80
CA LEU A 145 4.64 -2.21 -16.65
C LEU A 145 5.94 -2.17 -17.47
N GLU A 146 6.33 -0.99 -17.98
CA GLU A 146 7.60 -0.85 -18.69
C GLU A 146 8.81 -1.01 -17.77
N MET A 147 8.73 -0.52 -16.53
CA MET A 147 9.74 -0.72 -15.50
C MET A 147 9.87 -2.20 -15.11
N GLN A 148 8.75 -2.88 -14.88
CA GLN A 148 8.72 -4.31 -14.58
C GLN A 148 9.27 -5.14 -15.75
N ARG A 149 8.94 -4.80 -17.01
CA ARG A 149 9.55 -5.44 -18.19
C ARG A 149 11.07 -5.29 -18.24
N ARG A 150 11.60 -4.12 -17.85
CA ARG A 150 13.06 -3.91 -17.75
C ARG A 150 13.67 -4.74 -16.61
N GLN A 151 12.96 -4.90 -15.50
CA GLN A 151 13.38 -5.77 -14.41
C GLN A 151 13.41 -7.25 -14.85
N CYS A 152 12.46 -7.73 -15.64
CA CYS A 152 12.49 -9.09 -16.22
C CYS A 152 13.78 -9.34 -17.02
N ILE A 153 14.21 -8.36 -17.84
CA ILE A 153 15.44 -8.45 -18.63
C ILE A 153 16.66 -8.42 -17.70
N THR A 154 16.66 -7.55 -16.69
CA THR A 154 17.77 -7.42 -15.72
C THR A 154 17.96 -8.69 -14.89
N ASN A 155 16.86 -9.32 -14.50
CA ASN A 155 16.82 -10.55 -13.71
C ASN A 155 17.05 -11.83 -14.55
N ASN A 156 17.27 -11.69 -15.86
CA ASN A 156 17.42 -12.79 -16.81
C ASN A 156 16.21 -13.77 -16.80
N CYS A 157 15.00 -13.26 -16.58
CA CYS A 157 13.78 -14.08 -16.59
C CYS A 157 13.53 -14.83 -17.92
N PRO A 158 13.91 -14.34 -19.12
CA PRO A 158 13.69 -15.08 -20.37
C PRO A 158 14.37 -16.46 -20.47
N VAL A 159 15.47 -16.69 -19.74
CA VAL A 159 16.13 -18.01 -19.70
C VAL A 159 15.63 -18.90 -18.57
N LYS A 160 14.95 -18.30 -17.59
CA LYS A 160 14.39 -18.97 -16.42
C LYS A 160 12.97 -19.48 -16.70
N ARG A 161 12.17 -18.73 -17.45
CA ARG A 161 10.77 -19.08 -17.76
C ARG A 161 10.59 -20.48 -18.35
N GLY A 162 9.55 -21.19 -17.90
CA GLY A 162 9.14 -22.51 -18.40
C GLY A 162 10.07 -23.67 -18.01
N ASN A 163 10.85 -23.50 -16.93
CA ASN A 163 11.76 -24.50 -16.39
C ASN A 163 11.12 -25.38 -15.29
N MET A 164 9.84 -25.19 -14.97
CA MET A 164 9.08 -25.86 -13.88
C MET A 164 9.56 -25.53 -12.47
N GLN A 165 10.34 -24.46 -12.31
CA GLN A 165 10.81 -23.94 -11.03
C GLN A 165 10.36 -22.48 -10.93
N CYS A 166 9.54 -22.15 -9.95
CA CYS A 166 9.10 -20.77 -9.75
C CYS A 166 10.26 -19.91 -9.23
N ASP A 167 10.78 -19.02 -10.08
CA ASP A 167 11.70 -17.96 -9.71
C ASP A 167 10.89 -16.72 -9.26
N GLU A 168 10.86 -16.45 -7.94
CA GLU A 168 10.02 -15.39 -7.34
C GLU A 168 10.29 -14.00 -7.94
N GLU A 169 11.54 -13.70 -8.33
CA GLU A 169 11.90 -12.46 -8.99
C GLU A 169 11.35 -12.30 -10.42
N CYS A 170 10.86 -13.40 -11.01
CA CYS A 170 10.22 -13.49 -12.31
C CYS A 170 8.71 -13.73 -12.18
N ASN A 171 8.17 -13.84 -10.96
CA ASN A 171 6.75 -13.99 -10.68
C ASN A 171 5.99 -12.67 -10.76
N THR A 172 6.08 -12.01 -11.91
CA THR A 172 5.30 -10.80 -12.21
C THR A 172 4.57 -10.98 -13.53
N TYR A 173 3.45 -10.28 -13.69
CA TYR A 173 2.72 -10.27 -14.96
C TYR A 173 3.62 -9.85 -16.14
N ALA A 174 4.52 -8.89 -15.92
CA ALA A 174 5.45 -8.42 -16.95
C ALA A 174 6.42 -9.49 -17.45
N CYS A 175 6.69 -10.53 -16.64
CA CYS A 175 7.54 -11.67 -16.99
C CYS A 175 6.73 -12.95 -17.27
N ASP A 176 5.43 -12.83 -17.56
CA ASP A 176 4.51 -13.96 -17.79
C ASP A 176 4.46 -14.96 -16.63
N PHE A 177 4.57 -14.49 -15.38
CA PHE A 177 4.60 -15.33 -14.17
C PHE A 177 5.66 -16.45 -14.26
N ASP A 178 6.84 -16.08 -14.74
CA ASP A 178 7.95 -16.99 -15.01
C ASP A 178 7.59 -18.09 -16.03
N GLY A 179 6.90 -17.72 -17.11
CA GLY A 179 6.40 -18.69 -18.09
C GLY A 179 5.31 -19.61 -17.53
N ASN A 180 4.56 -19.13 -16.54
CA ASN A 180 3.57 -19.84 -15.74
C ASN A 180 4.15 -20.85 -14.74
N ASP A 181 5.46 -20.92 -14.52
CA ASP A 181 6.04 -21.82 -13.51
C ASP A 181 5.56 -21.46 -12.10
N CYS A 182 5.31 -20.17 -11.84
CA CYS A 182 4.76 -19.68 -10.58
C CYS A 182 3.22 -19.72 -10.48
N SER A 183 2.52 -19.96 -11.59
CA SER A 183 1.06 -20.04 -11.66
C SER A 183 0.56 -21.49 -11.89
N LEU A 184 1.34 -22.48 -11.45
CA LEU A 184 1.06 -23.92 -11.62
C LEU A 184 0.93 -24.35 -13.10
N GLY A 185 1.53 -23.60 -14.03
CA GLY A 185 1.43 -23.81 -15.48
C GLY A 185 0.10 -23.38 -16.09
N LEU A 186 -0.74 -22.65 -15.33
CA LEU A 186 -2.08 -22.26 -15.75
C LEU A 186 -2.11 -20.74 -16.01
N ASN A 187 -2.58 -20.36 -17.20
CA ASN A 187 -3.02 -18.99 -17.46
C ASN A 187 -4.50 -18.90 -17.04
N PRO A 188 -4.85 -18.15 -15.97
CA PRO A 188 -6.22 -18.07 -15.48
C PRO A 188 -7.21 -17.49 -16.50
N TRP A 189 -6.72 -16.74 -17.49
CA TRP A 189 -7.51 -16.12 -18.55
C TRP A 189 -7.43 -16.86 -19.88
N VAL A 190 -6.88 -18.10 -19.92
CA VAL A 190 -6.73 -18.87 -21.18
C VAL A 190 -8.06 -19.08 -21.92
N ASN A 191 -9.15 -19.18 -21.16
CA ASN A 191 -10.50 -19.37 -21.70
C ASN A 191 -11.28 -18.06 -21.84
N CYS A 192 -10.71 -16.93 -21.42
CA CYS A 192 -11.36 -15.62 -21.50
C CYS A 192 -11.36 -15.13 -22.96
N THR A 193 -12.56 -14.89 -23.50
CA THR A 193 -12.77 -14.49 -24.90
C THR A 193 -13.31 -13.07 -25.04
N ALA A 194 -13.22 -12.28 -23.97
CA ALA A 194 -13.67 -10.91 -23.97
C ALA A 194 -12.94 -10.06 -25.03
N PRO A 195 -13.62 -9.04 -25.59
CA PRO A 195 -13.02 -8.12 -26.58
C PRO A 195 -11.92 -7.25 -25.99
N ILE A 196 -11.91 -7.07 -24.67
CA ILE A 196 -10.88 -6.37 -23.92
C ILE A 196 -10.02 -7.36 -23.14
N LYS A 197 -8.83 -6.92 -22.75
CA LYS A 197 -7.90 -7.72 -21.96
C LYS A 197 -8.34 -7.72 -20.49
N CYS A 198 -9.13 -8.70 -20.10
CA CYS A 198 -9.72 -8.72 -18.76
C CYS A 198 -8.73 -8.75 -17.60
N TRP A 199 -7.51 -9.21 -17.81
CA TRP A 199 -6.47 -9.13 -16.77
C TRP A 199 -5.97 -7.70 -16.51
N GLU A 200 -6.20 -6.73 -17.41
CA GLU A 200 -5.83 -5.32 -17.21
C GLU A 200 -6.87 -4.54 -16.38
N VAL A 201 -8.08 -5.09 -16.26
CA VAL A 201 -9.22 -4.46 -15.56
C VAL A 201 -9.76 -5.32 -14.40
N PHE A 202 -9.12 -6.45 -14.12
CA PHE A 202 -9.53 -7.37 -13.07
C PHE A 202 -9.32 -6.77 -11.67
N MET A 203 -10.38 -6.66 -10.85
CA MET A 203 -10.37 -6.07 -9.50
C MET A 203 -9.91 -4.61 -9.48
N ASP A 204 -10.25 -3.83 -10.51
CA ASP A 204 -9.93 -2.41 -10.58
C ASP A 204 -11.00 -1.50 -9.94
N GLY A 205 -12.12 -2.09 -9.48
CA GLY A 205 -13.25 -1.42 -8.85
C GLY A 205 -14.26 -0.83 -9.84
N ILE A 206 -14.07 -1.02 -11.15
CA ILE A 206 -14.97 -0.58 -12.21
C ILE A 206 -15.60 -1.83 -12.82
N CYS A 207 -16.92 -1.88 -12.86
CA CYS A 207 -17.59 -3.02 -13.49
C CYS A 207 -17.44 -3.02 -15.03
N ASN A 208 -16.60 -3.91 -15.55
CA ASN A 208 -16.44 -4.24 -16.96
C ASN A 208 -17.32 -5.45 -17.32
N GLN A 209 -18.51 -5.18 -17.85
CA GLN A 209 -19.48 -6.21 -18.26
C GLN A 209 -18.90 -7.23 -19.26
N ASP A 210 -17.96 -6.83 -20.12
CA ASP A 210 -17.28 -7.72 -21.06
C ASP A 210 -16.45 -8.80 -20.35
N CYS A 211 -15.95 -8.50 -19.14
CA CYS A 211 -15.13 -9.38 -18.30
C CYS A 211 -15.93 -10.09 -17.20
N ASN A 212 -17.19 -9.70 -16.99
CA ASN A 212 -18.09 -10.27 -16.00
C ASN A 212 -18.70 -11.60 -16.45
N ASN A 213 -17.86 -12.59 -16.68
CA ASN A 213 -18.25 -13.95 -17.03
C ASN A 213 -17.31 -14.97 -16.38
N PRO A 214 -17.73 -16.25 -16.23
CA PRO A 214 -16.93 -17.26 -15.55
C PRO A 214 -15.53 -17.47 -16.18
N GLN A 215 -15.43 -17.36 -17.51
CA GLN A 215 -14.18 -17.58 -18.24
C GLN A 215 -13.15 -16.46 -18.03
N CYS A 216 -13.63 -15.26 -17.69
CA CYS A 216 -12.84 -14.07 -17.39
C CYS A 216 -12.85 -13.73 -15.89
N LEU A 217 -13.19 -14.72 -15.04
CA LEU A 217 -13.15 -14.64 -13.58
C LEU A 217 -14.07 -13.56 -12.98
N PHE A 218 -15.22 -13.34 -13.60
CA PHE A 218 -16.26 -12.39 -13.15
C PHE A 218 -15.72 -10.97 -12.90
N ASP A 219 -14.74 -10.54 -13.70
CA ASP A 219 -14.15 -9.22 -13.57
C ASP A 219 -13.67 -8.91 -12.14
N GLY A 220 -13.13 -9.92 -11.44
CA GLY A 220 -12.66 -9.73 -10.08
C GLY A 220 -13.77 -9.43 -9.05
N ARG A 221 -15.04 -9.64 -9.41
CA ARG A 221 -16.24 -9.25 -8.65
C ARG A 221 -16.52 -7.74 -8.66
N ASP A 222 -15.88 -6.94 -9.53
CA ASP A 222 -16.16 -5.51 -9.64
C ASP A 222 -17.60 -5.20 -10.08
N CYS A 223 -18.23 -6.16 -10.77
CA CYS A 223 -19.63 -6.10 -11.18
C CYS A 223 -20.63 -6.64 -10.16
N GLU A 224 -20.17 -7.32 -9.10
CA GLU A 224 -21.05 -7.62 -7.98
C GLU A 224 -21.32 -6.30 -7.25
N LYS A 225 -22.59 -6.01 -6.96
CA LYS A 225 -22.90 -4.90 -6.05
C LYS A 225 -22.11 -5.18 -4.79
N SER A 226 -21.21 -4.27 -4.41
CA SER A 226 -20.48 -4.35 -3.14
C SER A 226 -21.48 -4.65 -2.04
N LEU A 227 -21.55 -5.92 -1.65
CA LEU A 227 -22.16 -6.28 -0.40
C LEU A 227 -21.26 -5.61 0.63
N GLN A 228 -21.88 -4.88 1.56
CA GLN A 228 -21.12 -4.29 2.65
C GLN A 228 -20.33 -5.43 3.32
N PRO A 229 -19.08 -5.23 3.72
CA PRO A 229 -18.32 -6.27 4.40
C PRO A 229 -19.13 -6.81 5.60
N CYS A 230 -18.98 -8.11 5.91
CA CYS A 230 -19.63 -8.72 7.06
C CYS A 230 -19.46 -7.81 8.28
N ASN A 231 -20.53 -7.60 9.04
CA ASN A 231 -20.52 -6.68 10.16
C ASN A 231 -19.33 -7.00 11.09
N PRO A 232 -18.42 -6.04 11.36
CA PRO A 232 -17.17 -6.29 12.10
C PRO A 232 -17.38 -6.90 13.50
N ILE A 233 -18.54 -6.68 14.11
CA ILE A 233 -18.90 -7.25 15.41
C ILE A 233 -19.17 -8.75 15.29
N TYR A 234 -19.73 -9.19 14.16
CA TYR A 234 -20.14 -10.57 13.91
C TYR A 234 -19.13 -11.34 13.05
N ASP A 235 -18.22 -10.68 12.33
CA ASP A 235 -17.22 -11.30 11.45
C ASP A 235 -16.41 -12.41 12.17
N ALA A 236 -15.87 -12.10 13.36
CA ALA A 236 -15.14 -13.08 14.17
C ALA A 236 -16.01 -14.27 14.64
N TYR A 237 -17.31 -14.04 14.87
CA TYR A 237 -18.25 -15.09 15.23
C TYR A 237 -18.57 -15.98 14.03
N CYS A 238 -18.87 -15.37 12.88
CA CYS A 238 -19.20 -16.08 11.65
C CYS A 238 -18.03 -16.92 11.12
N GLN A 239 -16.79 -16.41 11.18
CA GLN A 239 -15.60 -17.18 10.80
C GLN A 239 -15.42 -18.44 11.64
N LYS A 240 -15.65 -18.37 12.95
CA LYS A 240 -15.51 -19.52 13.87
C LYS A 240 -16.63 -20.56 13.68
N HIS A 241 -17.79 -20.12 13.20
CA HIS A 241 -18.97 -20.95 13.03
C HIS A 241 -19.24 -21.35 11.56
N TYR A 242 -18.38 -20.93 10.63
CA TYR A 242 -18.50 -21.25 9.21
C TYR A 242 -18.37 -22.75 8.96
N ALA A 243 -19.32 -23.31 8.21
CA ALA A 243 -19.33 -24.71 7.76
C ALA A 243 -19.17 -25.77 8.89
N ASN A 244 -19.56 -25.44 10.12
CA ASN A 244 -19.44 -26.33 11.29
C ASN A 244 -20.58 -27.37 11.40
N GLY A 245 -21.53 -27.39 10.46
CA GLY A 245 -22.70 -28.28 10.46
C GLY A 245 -23.90 -27.79 11.27
N HIS A 246 -23.84 -26.57 11.84
CA HIS A 246 -24.94 -25.90 12.53
C HIS A 246 -25.39 -24.65 11.76
N CYS A 247 -26.68 -24.32 11.86
CA CYS A 247 -27.27 -23.16 11.18
C CYS A 247 -27.22 -21.93 12.09
N ASP A 248 -26.38 -20.95 11.73
CA ASP A 248 -26.23 -19.68 12.43
C ASP A 248 -26.88 -18.56 11.60
N TYR A 249 -28.13 -18.20 11.93
CA TYR A 249 -28.94 -17.26 11.14
C TYR A 249 -28.32 -15.86 10.98
N GLY A 250 -27.49 -15.43 11.93
CA GLY A 250 -26.79 -14.14 11.87
C GLY A 250 -25.64 -14.09 10.87
N CYS A 251 -25.23 -15.25 10.35
CA CYS A 251 -24.14 -15.41 9.38
C CYS A 251 -24.66 -15.97 8.04
N ASN A 252 -25.97 -15.95 7.82
CA ASN A 252 -26.60 -16.54 6.64
C ASN A 252 -27.07 -15.43 5.70
N ASN A 253 -26.14 -14.64 5.14
CA ASN A 253 -26.51 -13.42 4.44
C ASN A 253 -25.59 -12.97 3.31
N ALA A 254 -24.85 -13.76 2.55
CA ALA A 254 -24.07 -13.29 1.39
C ALA A 254 -22.89 -12.35 1.69
N GLU A 255 -22.99 -11.34 2.56
CA GLU A 255 -21.83 -10.62 3.12
C GLU A 255 -21.07 -11.44 4.17
N CYS A 256 -21.80 -12.32 4.87
CA CYS A 256 -21.36 -13.39 5.76
C CYS A 256 -21.97 -14.72 5.21
#